data_AF-A0A6A8MYK7-F1
#
_entry.id   AF-A0A6A8MYK7-F1
#
_cell.length_a   1.000
_cell.length_b   1.000
_cell.length_c   1.000
_cell.angle_alpha   90.00
_cell.angle_beta   90.00
_cell.angle_gamma   90.00
#
_symmetry.space_group_name_H-M   'P 1'
#
loop_
_entity.id
_entity.type
_entity.pdbx_description
1 polymer ?
#
loop_
_entity_poly.entity_id
_entity_poly.type
_entity_poly.pdbx_seq_one_letter_code
_entity_poly.pdbx_strand_id
1 'polypeptide(L)'
;TFDPTELGITAAPISALAGGDAAFNAEITKRIFNGQVGPMRDAVTLNAAFAIAAFKGDFHLTLQNQIANGLVMANRAIDSGAALSVLNKWVELSNEIASSR
;
A
#
# COMPACT_ATOMS: atom_id res chain seq x y z
N THR A 1 -0.23 10.38 -19.76
CA THR A 1 0.44 9.08 -19.50
C THR A 1 1.29 9.22 -18.26
N PHE A 2 1.55 8.13 -17.55
CA PHE A 2 2.29 8.11 -16.28
C PHE A 2 3.29 6.95 -16.32
N ASP A 3 4.53 7.20 -15.88
CA ASP A 3 5.59 6.20 -15.78
C ASP A 3 6.08 6.07 -14.32
N PRO A 4 5.89 4.91 -13.66
CA PRO A 4 6.33 4.71 -12.28
C PRO A 4 7.86 4.65 -12.14
N THR A 5 8.61 4.40 -13.22
CA THR A 5 10.08 4.35 -13.18
C THR A 5 10.70 5.71 -12.87
N GLU A 6 10.01 6.80 -13.25
CA GLU A 6 10.38 8.17 -12.88
C GLU A 6 10.28 8.44 -11.36
N LEU A 7 9.58 7.58 -10.61
CA LEU A 7 9.50 7.63 -9.15
C LEU A 7 10.47 6.65 -8.46
N GLY A 8 11.34 5.98 -9.22
CA GLY A 8 12.28 5.00 -8.69
C GLY A 8 11.70 3.60 -8.50
N ILE A 9 10.47 3.33 -8.96
CA ILE A 9 9.89 1.99 -8.93
C ILE A 9 10.48 1.17 -10.07
N THR A 10 11.15 0.07 -9.74
CA THR A 10 11.76 -0.80 -10.75
C THR A 10 10.68 -1.63 -11.45
N ALA A 11 10.76 -1.71 -12.78
CA ALA A 11 9.85 -2.55 -13.55
C ALA A 11 9.99 -4.04 -13.13
N ALA A 12 8.87 -4.70 -12.93
CA ALA A 12 8.81 -6.11 -12.55
C ALA A 12 7.93 -6.89 -13.54
N PRO A 13 8.22 -8.17 -13.79
CA PRO A 13 7.34 -9.01 -14.60
C PRO A 13 6.00 -9.21 -13.88
N ILE A 14 4.91 -9.38 -14.64
CA ILE A 14 3.57 -9.59 -14.05
C ILE A 14 3.52 -10.80 -13.10
N SER A 15 4.36 -11.82 -13.36
CA SER A 15 4.51 -12.99 -12.49
C SER A 15 5.02 -12.66 -11.09
N ALA A 16 5.73 -11.54 -10.90
CA ALA A 16 6.18 -11.08 -9.59
C ALA A 16 5.04 -10.49 -8.73
N LEU A 17 3.88 -10.25 -9.33
CA LEU A 17 2.66 -9.76 -8.66
C LEU A 17 1.59 -10.86 -8.52
N ALA A 18 1.90 -12.10 -8.93
CA ALA A 18 0.96 -13.20 -8.86
C ALA A 18 0.58 -13.49 -7.40
N GLY A 19 -0.72 -13.43 -7.12
CA GLY A 19 -1.29 -13.89 -5.85
C GLY A 19 -1.41 -15.41 -5.80
N GLY A 20 -1.80 -15.90 -4.63
CA GLY A 20 -2.09 -17.30 -4.37
C GLY A 20 -3.48 -17.48 -3.76
N ASP A 21 -3.63 -18.49 -2.91
CA ASP A 21 -4.83 -18.67 -2.10
C ASP A 21 -4.97 -17.59 -1.02
N ALA A 22 -6.05 -17.67 -0.24
CA ALA A 22 -6.34 -16.70 0.81
C ALA A 22 -5.26 -16.65 1.90
N ALA A 23 -4.67 -17.79 2.28
CA ALA A 23 -3.65 -17.86 3.32
C ALA A 23 -2.35 -17.21 2.84
N PHE A 24 -1.93 -17.52 1.63
CA PHE A 24 -0.78 -16.92 0.97
C PHE A 24 -0.94 -15.40 0.84
N ASN A 25 -2.07 -14.91 0.33
CA ASN A 25 -2.30 -13.48 0.15
C ASN A 25 -2.33 -12.73 1.50
N ALA A 26 -2.88 -13.34 2.55
CA ALA A 26 -2.87 -12.79 3.88
C ALA A 26 -1.44 -12.71 4.47
N GLU A 27 -0.62 -13.74 4.27
CA GLU A 27 0.79 -13.74 4.68
C GLU A 27 1.58 -12.64 3.98
N ILE A 28 1.48 -12.55 2.64
CA ILE A 28 2.14 -11.51 1.85
C ILE A 28 1.74 -10.11 2.33
N THR A 29 0.45 -9.87 2.55
CA THR A 29 -0.04 -8.57 3.06
C THR A 29 0.61 -8.23 4.40
N LYS A 30 0.65 -9.19 5.33
CA LYS A 30 1.30 -8.99 6.64
C LYS A 30 2.79 -8.72 6.48
N ARG A 31 3.49 -9.41 5.60
CA ARG A 31 4.93 -9.18 5.37
C ARG A 31 5.19 -7.80 4.78
N ILE A 32 4.37 -7.34 3.82
CA ILE A 32 4.45 -5.98 3.28
C ILE A 32 4.23 -4.95 4.39
N PHE A 33 3.20 -5.10 5.22
CA PHE A 33 2.95 -4.17 6.34
C PHE A 33 3.99 -4.24 7.46
N ASN A 34 4.78 -5.31 7.54
CA ASN A 34 5.98 -5.42 8.38
C ASN A 34 7.25 -4.89 7.68
N GLY A 35 7.12 -4.24 6.53
CA GLY A 35 8.21 -3.54 5.86
C GLY A 35 8.95 -4.37 4.80
N GLN A 36 8.50 -5.58 4.44
CA GLN A 36 9.13 -6.34 3.36
C GLN A 36 9.18 -5.51 2.07
N VAL A 37 10.37 -5.40 1.48
CA VAL A 37 10.60 -4.74 0.20
C VAL A 37 10.40 -5.69 -0.98
N GLY A 38 10.07 -5.12 -2.15
CA GLY A 38 9.95 -5.85 -3.42
C GLY A 38 8.72 -5.46 -4.24
N PRO A 39 8.53 -6.07 -5.42
CA PRO A 39 7.54 -5.64 -6.42
C PRO A 39 6.09 -5.55 -5.90
N MET A 40 5.70 -6.47 -5.02
CA MET A 40 4.36 -6.43 -4.42
C MET A 40 4.18 -5.22 -3.47
N ARG A 41 5.21 -4.84 -2.72
CA ARG A 41 5.18 -3.60 -1.90
C ARG A 41 5.17 -2.37 -2.80
N ASP A 42 5.93 -2.36 -3.88
CA ASP A 42 5.94 -1.24 -4.83
C ASP A 42 4.54 -1.04 -5.45
N ALA A 43 3.88 -2.13 -5.85
CA ALA A 43 2.52 -2.08 -6.37
C ALA A 43 1.52 -1.58 -5.31
N VAL A 44 1.60 -2.06 -4.06
CA VAL A 44 0.72 -1.61 -2.96
C VAL A 44 0.92 -0.12 -2.67
N THR A 45 2.17 0.32 -2.51
CA THR A 45 2.49 1.71 -2.17
C THR A 45 2.17 2.66 -3.31
N LEU A 46 2.32 2.24 -4.57
CA LEU A 46 1.89 3.03 -5.73
C LEU A 46 0.37 3.20 -5.77
N ASN A 47 -0.42 2.15 -5.58
CA ASN A 47 -1.88 2.26 -5.53
C ASN A 47 -2.33 3.16 -4.38
N ALA A 48 -1.72 3.02 -3.20
CA ALA A 48 -1.98 3.91 -2.06
C ALA A 48 -1.60 5.37 -2.37
N ALA A 49 -0.48 5.60 -3.07
CA ALA A 49 -0.06 6.93 -3.49
C ALA A 49 -1.09 7.62 -4.39
N PHE A 50 -1.67 6.89 -5.35
CA PHE A 50 -2.76 7.39 -6.18
C PHE A 50 -4.00 7.74 -5.35
N ALA A 51 -4.39 6.90 -4.39
CA ALA A 51 -5.51 7.18 -3.50
C ALA A 51 -5.26 8.43 -2.64
N ILE A 52 -4.05 8.59 -2.11
CA ILE A 52 -3.65 9.77 -1.33
C ILE A 52 -3.66 11.03 -2.20
N ALA A 53 -3.11 10.96 -3.41
CA ALA A 53 -3.11 12.07 -4.36
C ALA A 53 -4.55 12.52 -4.70
N ALA A 54 -5.43 11.57 -5.01
CA ALA A 54 -6.85 11.82 -5.28
C ALA A 54 -7.58 12.45 -4.09
N PHE A 55 -7.29 12.00 -2.86
CA PHE A 55 -7.85 12.57 -1.64
C PHE A 55 -7.34 13.98 -1.36
N LYS A 56 -6.04 14.23 -1.53
CA LYS A 56 -5.43 15.54 -1.29
C LYS A 56 -5.89 16.58 -2.29
N GLY A 57 -6.08 16.19 -3.56
CA GLY A 57 -6.60 17.07 -4.60
C GLY A 57 -5.71 18.27 -4.88
N ASP A 58 -4.39 18.12 -4.72
CA ASP A 58 -3.38 19.17 -4.97
C ASP A 58 -3.17 19.40 -6.48
N PHE A 59 -4.26 19.67 -7.21
CA PHE A 59 -4.30 19.77 -8.67
C PHE A 59 -3.50 20.94 -9.26
N HIS A 60 -2.97 21.81 -8.40
CA HIS A 60 -2.00 22.83 -8.78
C HIS A 60 -0.60 22.24 -9.06
N LEU A 61 -0.32 21.01 -8.60
CA LEU A 61 0.89 20.25 -8.90
C LEU A 61 0.68 19.36 -10.13
N THR A 62 1.77 18.97 -10.79
CA THR A 62 1.73 17.93 -11.83
C THR A 62 1.26 16.59 -11.24
N LEU A 63 0.63 15.75 -12.06
CA LEU A 63 0.21 14.40 -11.64
C LEU A 63 1.38 13.61 -11.02
N GLN A 64 2.58 13.71 -11.63
CA GLN A 64 3.80 13.06 -11.15
C GLN A 64 4.14 13.49 -9.73
N ASN A 65 4.11 14.80 -9.43
CA ASN A 65 4.42 15.32 -8.10
C ASN A 65 3.35 14.97 -7.06
N GLN A 66 2.07 14.95 -7.46
CA GLN A 66 0.99 14.51 -6.57
C GLN A 66 1.19 13.05 -6.13
N ILE A 67 1.51 12.16 -7.08
CA ILE A 67 1.76 10.74 -6.80
C ILE A 67 3.07 10.56 -6.03
N ALA A 68 4.15 11.29 -6.36
CA ALA A 68 5.41 11.24 -5.63
C ALA A 68 5.21 11.58 -4.14
N ASN A 69 4.46 12.64 -3.84
CA ASN A 69 4.10 13.00 -2.47
C ASN A 69 3.27 11.90 -1.80
N GLY A 70 2.29 11.34 -2.50
CA GLY A 70 1.50 10.19 -2.04
C GLY A 70 2.37 8.97 -1.73
N LEU A 71 3.40 8.71 -2.53
CA LEU A 71 4.30 7.56 -2.39
C LEU A 71 5.17 7.68 -1.14
N VAL A 72 5.64 8.88 -0.81
CA VAL A 72 6.34 9.17 0.46
C VAL A 72 5.42 8.87 1.65
N MET A 73 4.16 9.30 1.59
CA MET A 73 3.18 9.06 2.65
C MET A 73 2.83 7.57 2.79
N ALA A 74 2.64 6.87 1.67
CA ALA A 74 2.34 5.44 1.64
C ALA A 74 3.48 4.60 2.22
N ASN A 75 4.73 4.88 1.83
CA ASN A 75 5.89 4.19 2.40
C ASN A 75 6.02 4.47 3.89
N ARG A 76 5.88 5.73 4.31
CA ARG A 76 5.90 6.08 5.75
C ARG A 76 4.83 5.34 6.54
N ALA A 77 3.64 5.15 5.99
CA ALA A 77 2.57 4.40 6.67
C ALA A 77 2.96 2.93 6.93
N ILE A 78 3.69 2.31 6.01
CA ILE A 78 4.25 0.96 6.21
C ILE A 78 5.44 1.00 7.18
N ASP A 79 6.46 1.83 6.91
CA ASP A 79 7.73 1.82 7.64
C ASP A 79 7.59 2.25 9.10
N SER A 80 6.58 3.06 9.43
CA SER A 80 6.27 3.43 10.81
C SER A 80 5.43 2.39 11.57
N GLY A 81 4.97 1.33 10.90
CA GLY A 81 4.04 0.33 11.45
C GLY A 81 2.59 0.81 11.54
N ALA A 82 2.26 2.01 11.06
CA ALA A 82 0.90 2.55 11.13
C ALA A 82 -0.11 1.70 10.33
N ALA A 83 0.28 1.21 9.15
CA ALA A 83 -0.55 0.31 8.33
C ALA A 83 -0.90 -0.98 9.08
N LEU A 84 0.09 -1.62 9.71
CA LEU A 84 -0.12 -2.82 10.52
C LEU A 84 -1.00 -2.54 11.75
N SER A 85 -0.79 -1.39 12.42
CA SER A 85 -1.60 -0.97 13.55
C SER A 85 -3.08 -0.82 13.19
N VAL A 86 -3.40 -0.24 12.03
CA VAL A 86 -4.78 -0.13 11.53
C VAL A 86 -5.39 -1.51 11.28
N LEU A 87 -4.64 -2.42 10.64
CA LEU A 87 -5.11 -3.79 10.41
C LEU A 87 -5.45 -4.50 11.73
N ASN A 88 -4.59 -4.40 12.74
CA ASN A 88 -4.82 -5.04 14.04
C ASN A 88 -6.07 -4.48 14.74
N LYS A 89 -6.26 -3.14 14.72
CA LYS A 89 -7.47 -2.51 15.26
C LYS A 89 -8.75 -2.98 14.56
N TRP A 90 -8.71 -3.16 13.24
CA TRP A 90 -9.84 -3.72 12.49
C TRP A 90 -10.14 -5.16 12.88
N VAL A 91 -9.10 -6.00 13.06
CA VAL A 91 -9.26 -7.38 13.53
C VAL A 91 -9.92 -7.40 14.90
N GLU A 92 -9.39 -6.64 15.86
CA GLU A 92 -9.93 -6.51 17.23
C GLU A 92 -11.41 -6.11 17.21
N LEU A 93 -11.73 -5.01 16.54
CA LEU A 93 -13.09 -4.49 16.47
C LEU A 93 -14.06 -5.48 15.83
N SER A 94 -13.65 -6.12 14.72
CA SER A 94 -14.52 -7.08 14.02
C SER A 94 -14.83 -8.32 14.88
N ASN A 95 -13.87 -8.78 15.68
CA ASN A 95 -14.05 -9.90 16.59
C ASN A 95 -14.94 -9.53 17.78
N GLU A 96 -14.76 -8.33 18.35
CA GLU A 96 -15.62 -7.81 19.42
C GLU A 96 -17.09 -7.79 18.98
N ILE A 97 -17.36 -7.21 17.80
CA ILE A 97 -18.71 -7.13 17.22
C ILE A 97 -19.28 -8.54 16.97
N ALA A 98 -18.47 -9.47 16.48
CA ALA A 98 -18.92 -10.84 16.22
C ALA A 98 -19.26 -11.61 17.51
N SER A 99 -18.48 -11.42 18.58
CA SER A 99 -18.71 -12.06 19.89
C SER A 99 -19.86 -11.46 20.70
N SER A 100 -20.26 -10.22 20.37
CA SER A 100 -21.36 -9.51 21.04
C SER A 100 -22.73 -9.82 20.42
N ARG A 101 -22.79 -10.69 19.41
CA ARG A 101 -24.01 -11.20 18.77
C ARG A 101 -24.35 -12.57 19.31
#